data_AF-A0AB33Z2W4-F1
#
_entry.id   AF-A0AB33Z2W4-F1
#
_cell.length_a   1.000
_cell.length_b   1.000
_cell.length_c   1.000
_cell.angle_alpha   90.00
_cell.angle_beta   90.00
_cell.angle_gamma   90.00
#
_symmetry.space_group_name_H-M   'P 1'
#
loop_
_entity.id
_entity.type
_entity.pdbx_description
1 polymer ?
#
loop_
_entity_poly.entity_id
_entity_poly.type
_entity_poly.pdbx_seq_one_letter_code
_entity_poly.pdbx_strand_id
1 'polypeptide(L)'
;MFDFMFGGKRKLELIRELLEQRMREEGFDDMDSRLKVKELGKLQLIGTPEGAIVTIVETVVKSQRQGALLSQILASIENHRKSLGSDPQEFSEIMNIASGPQAGESVGIYCHYRLNLEHPGLISLEQCMKALEQCAQEIATW
;
A
#
# COMPACT_ATOMS: atom_id res chain seq x y z
N MET A 1 2.47 21.65 0.04
CA MET A 1 2.80 20.63 1.06
C MET A 1 2.06 19.31 0.81
N PHE A 2 0.77 19.34 0.43
CA PHE A 2 0.00 18.14 0.08
C PHE A 2 0.46 17.44 -1.23
N ASP A 3 0.97 18.15 -2.23
CA ASP A 3 1.39 17.52 -3.50
C ASP A 3 2.62 16.61 -3.41
N PHE A 4 3.43 16.74 -2.36
CA PHE A 4 4.59 15.86 -2.13
C PHE A 4 4.19 14.52 -1.51
N MET A 5 3.10 14.47 -0.72
CA MET A 5 2.63 13.26 -0.02
C MET A 5 1.79 12.33 -0.91
N PHE A 6 1.14 12.87 -1.94
CA PHE A 6 0.17 12.11 -2.74
C PHE A 6 0.69 11.58 -4.07
N GLY A 7 2.01 11.65 -4.31
CA GLY A 7 2.66 11.18 -5.53
C GLY A 7 2.18 11.89 -6.79
N GLY A 8 3.06 11.99 -7.78
CA GLY A 8 2.70 12.58 -9.07
C GLY A 8 1.64 11.75 -9.82
N LYS A 9 1.34 12.17 -11.05
CA LYS A 9 0.43 11.48 -11.99
C LYS A 9 0.66 9.96 -12.04
N ARG A 10 1.94 9.52 -12.04
CA ARG A 10 2.36 8.11 -12.02
C ARG A 10 1.81 7.30 -10.84
N LYS A 11 1.76 7.88 -9.64
CA LYS A 11 1.21 7.19 -8.46
C LYS A 11 -0.28 6.93 -8.60
N LEU A 12 -1.04 7.94 -9.05
CA LEU A 12 -2.48 7.81 -9.23
C LEU A 12 -2.81 6.84 -10.38
N GLU A 13 -1.99 6.82 -11.43
CA GLU A 13 -2.10 5.83 -12.51
C GLU A 13 -1.86 4.41 -12.01
N LEU A 14 -0.80 4.19 -11.22
CA LEU A 14 -0.53 2.87 -10.62
C LEU A 14 -1.65 2.40 -9.68
N ILE A 15 -2.15 3.28 -8.80
CA ILE A 15 -3.28 2.95 -7.92
C ILE A 15 -4.50 2.55 -8.75
N ARG A 16 -4.80 3.30 -9.81
CA ARG A 16 -5.93 3.01 -10.69
C ARG A 16 -5.76 1.66 -11.38
N GLU A 17 -4.57 1.36 -11.90
CA GLU A 17 -4.30 0.10 -12.57
C GLU A 17 -4.49 -1.10 -11.63
N LEU A 18 -3.93 -1.04 -10.42
CA LEU A 18 -4.09 -2.10 -9.41
C LEU A 18 -5.56 -2.29 -9.02
N LEU A 19 -6.31 -1.19 -8.88
CA LEU A 19 -7.74 -1.24 -8.57
C LEU A 19 -8.54 -1.89 -9.71
N GLU A 20 -8.26 -1.53 -10.96
CA GLU A 20 -8.89 -2.16 -12.13
C GLU A 20 -8.59 -3.66 -12.17
N GLN A 21 -7.36 -4.08 -11.82
CA GLN A 21 -7.00 -5.50 -11.76
C GLN A 21 -7.80 -6.25 -10.69
N ARG A 22 -7.90 -5.74 -9.47
CA ARG A 22 -8.69 -6.38 -8.41
C ARG A 22 -10.17 -6.47 -8.79
N MET A 23 -10.73 -5.40 -9.36
CA MET A 23 -12.12 -5.41 -9.82
C MET A 23 -12.37 -6.47 -10.89
N ARG A 24 -11.43 -6.66 -11.84
CA ARG A 24 -11.54 -7.75 -12.82
C ARG A 24 -11.50 -9.14 -12.18
N GLU A 25 -10.64 -9.33 -11.18
CA GLU A 25 -10.57 -10.60 -10.43
C GLU A 25 -11.85 -10.90 -9.66
N GLU A 26 -12.56 -9.86 -9.21
CA GLU A 26 -13.88 -9.95 -8.57
C GLU A 26 -15.04 -10.08 -9.58
N GLY A 27 -14.75 -10.10 -10.89
CA GLY A 27 -15.74 -10.27 -11.96
C GLY A 27 -16.33 -8.97 -12.52
N PHE A 28 -15.83 -7.80 -12.11
CA PHE A 28 -16.26 -6.49 -12.59
C PHE A 28 -15.38 -6.00 -13.77
N ASP A 29 -15.52 -6.64 -14.93
CA ASP A 29 -14.77 -6.29 -16.17
C ASP A 29 -15.65 -5.62 -17.26
N ASP A 30 -16.89 -5.28 -16.93
CA ASP A 30 -17.77 -4.58 -17.86
C ASP A 30 -17.34 -3.12 -18.07
N MET A 31 -17.82 -2.52 -19.17
CA MET A 31 -17.46 -1.16 -19.56
C MET A 31 -17.85 -0.12 -18.50
N ASP A 32 -18.97 -0.31 -17.81
CA ASP A 32 -19.46 0.64 -16.79
C ASP A 32 -18.58 0.58 -15.55
N SER A 33 -18.17 -0.61 -15.12
CA SER A 33 -17.22 -0.81 -14.03
C SER A 33 -15.87 -0.14 -14.31
N ARG A 34 -15.36 -0.27 -15.55
CA ARG A 34 -14.11 0.39 -15.97
C ARG A 34 -14.25 1.91 -16.03
N LEU A 35 -15.40 2.43 -16.47
CA LEU A 35 -15.66 3.87 -16.47
C LEU A 35 -15.71 4.43 -15.05
N LYS A 36 -16.37 3.74 -14.12
CA LYS A 36 -16.42 4.13 -12.71
C LYS A 36 -15.03 4.31 -12.11
N VAL A 37 -14.11 3.38 -12.37
CA VAL A 37 -12.71 3.47 -11.88
C VAL A 37 -11.96 4.67 -12.48
N LYS A 38 -12.18 4.96 -13.76
CA LYS A 38 -11.58 6.13 -14.43
C LYS A 38 -12.08 7.45 -13.87
N GLU A 39 -13.36 7.50 -13.48
CA GLU A 39 -14.01 8.68 -12.91
C GLU A 39 -13.63 8.94 -11.45
N LEU A 40 -12.99 7.99 -10.75
CA LEU A 40 -12.55 8.19 -9.38
C LEU A 40 -11.57 9.35 -9.28
N GLY A 41 -11.91 10.28 -8.40
CA GLY A 41 -11.06 11.40 -8.03
C GLY A 41 -9.86 10.95 -7.20
N LYS A 42 -8.86 11.84 -7.09
CA LYS A 42 -7.61 11.61 -6.34
C LYS A 42 -7.88 11.07 -4.92
N LEU A 43 -8.75 11.73 -4.15
CA LEU A 43 -9.03 11.32 -2.77
C LEU A 43 -9.69 9.94 -2.69
N GLN A 44 -10.55 9.59 -3.66
CA GLN A 44 -11.19 8.28 -3.70
C GLN A 44 -10.17 7.19 -4.01
N LEU A 45 -9.27 7.42 -4.98
CA LEU A 45 -8.19 6.48 -5.31
C LEU A 45 -7.26 6.24 -4.12
N ILE A 46 -6.87 7.29 -3.40
CA ILE A 46 -5.97 7.12 -2.25
C ILE A 46 -6.67 6.44 -1.07
N GLY A 47 -7.99 6.56 -0.97
CA GLY A 47 -8.79 5.88 0.03
C GLY A 47 -9.08 4.41 -0.27
N THR A 48 -8.52 3.83 -1.33
CA THR A 48 -8.67 2.40 -1.64
C THR A 48 -7.55 1.56 -1.01
N PRO A 49 -7.72 0.23 -0.90
CA PRO A 49 -6.64 -0.68 -0.52
C PRO A 49 -5.35 -0.47 -1.32
N GLU A 50 -5.47 -0.27 -2.63
CA GLU A 50 -4.34 -0.03 -3.53
C GLU A 50 -3.67 1.31 -3.25
N GLY A 51 -4.46 2.34 -2.91
CA GLY A 51 -3.96 3.62 -2.42
C GLY A 51 -3.09 3.47 -1.17
N ALA A 52 -3.51 2.62 -0.23
CA ALA A 52 -2.75 2.31 0.97
C ALA A 52 -1.44 1.57 0.64
N ILE A 53 -1.50 0.49 -0.15
CA ILE A 53 -0.33 -0.31 -0.57
C ILE A 53 0.70 0.58 -1.26
N VAL A 54 0.29 1.30 -2.31
CA VAL A 54 1.20 2.14 -3.10
C VAL A 54 1.86 3.21 -2.24
N THR A 55 1.12 3.80 -1.30
CA THR A 55 1.68 4.81 -0.40
C THR A 55 2.71 4.23 0.57
N ILE A 56 2.46 3.03 1.11
CA ILE A 56 3.41 2.35 2.00
C ILE A 56 4.68 1.99 1.23
N VAL A 57 4.55 1.29 0.10
CA VAL A 57 5.68 0.82 -0.71
C VAL A 57 6.50 2.00 -1.23
N GLU A 58 5.85 3.06 -1.73
CA GLU A 58 6.54 4.29 -2.17
C GLU A 58 7.37 4.91 -1.04
N THR A 59 6.81 4.99 0.16
CA THR A 59 7.50 5.53 1.33
C THR A 59 8.69 4.65 1.71
N VAL A 60 8.53 3.33 1.68
CA VAL A 60 9.60 2.37 1.93
C VAL A 60 10.73 2.51 0.93
N VAL A 61 10.45 2.45 -0.36
CA VAL A 61 11.48 2.52 -1.41
C VAL A 61 12.23 3.86 -1.34
N LYS A 62 11.52 4.97 -1.21
CA LYS A 62 12.14 6.30 -1.10
C LYS A 62 13.03 6.43 0.14
N SER A 63 12.60 5.91 1.28
CA SER A 63 13.36 6.00 2.53
C SER A 63 14.55 5.03 2.55
N GLN A 64 14.41 3.83 1.98
CA GLN A 64 15.53 2.90 1.83
C GLN A 64 16.61 3.44 0.89
N ARG A 65 16.23 4.14 -0.20
CA ARG A 65 17.19 4.85 -1.05
C ARG A 65 17.99 5.93 -0.31
N GLN A 66 17.48 6.41 0.82
CA GLN A 66 18.15 7.35 1.72
C GLN A 66 18.93 6.65 2.85
N GLY A 67 18.98 5.32 2.87
CA GLY A 67 19.72 4.52 3.85
C GLY A 67 18.96 4.24 5.15
N ALA A 68 17.65 4.54 5.23
CA ALA A 68 16.86 4.23 6.42
C ALA A 68 16.59 2.73 6.57
N LEU A 69 16.58 2.25 7.82
CA LEU A 69 16.27 0.85 8.14
C LEU A 69 14.75 0.59 8.06
N LEU A 70 14.36 -0.61 7.66
CA LEU A 70 12.93 -0.98 7.54
C LEU A 70 12.17 -0.78 8.85
N SER A 71 12.75 -1.16 9.99
CA SER A 71 12.13 -0.92 11.30
C SER A 71 11.85 0.57 11.57
N GLN A 72 12.78 1.46 11.23
CA GLN A 72 12.58 2.91 11.39
C GLN A 72 11.48 3.44 10.45
N ILE A 73 11.48 2.96 9.20
CA ILE A 73 10.50 3.36 8.19
C ILE A 73 9.09 2.93 8.62
N LEU A 74 8.90 1.66 8.96
CA LEU A 74 7.59 1.13 9.36
C LEU A 74 7.06 1.77 10.64
N ALA A 75 7.93 2.03 11.63
CA ALA A 75 7.57 2.78 12.82
C ALA A 75 7.12 4.21 12.50
N SER A 76 7.76 4.88 11.54
CA SER A 76 7.36 6.21 11.09
C SER A 76 5.99 6.18 10.42
N ILE A 77 5.76 5.23 9.50
CA ILE A 77 4.48 5.06 8.81
C ILE A 77 3.36 4.77 9.82
N GLU A 78 3.58 3.86 10.77
CA GLU A 78 2.57 3.53 11.78
C GLU A 78 2.25 4.70 12.69
N ASN A 79 3.24 5.49 13.09
CA ASN A 79 2.98 6.68 13.89
C ASN A 79 2.05 7.69 13.21
N HIS A 80 2.08 7.78 11.89
CA HIS A 80 1.15 8.59 11.11
C HIS A 80 -0.23 7.93 10.95
N ARG A 81 -0.27 6.60 10.80
CA ARG A 81 -1.50 5.84 10.51
C ARG A 81 -2.27 5.35 11.72
N LYS A 82 -1.67 5.34 12.91
CA LYS A 82 -2.30 4.82 14.15
C LYS A 82 -3.65 5.46 14.50
N SER A 83 -3.90 6.69 14.02
CA SER A 83 -5.19 7.36 14.21
C SER A 83 -6.35 6.66 13.49
N LEU A 84 -6.05 5.82 12.50
CA LEU A 84 -7.01 4.99 11.75
C LEU A 84 -7.24 3.61 12.41
N GLY A 85 -6.60 3.34 13.54
CA GLY A 85 -6.59 2.04 14.20
C GLY A 85 -5.17 1.47 14.33
N SER A 86 -4.98 0.61 15.34
CA SER A 86 -3.72 -0.08 15.60
C SER A 86 -3.96 -1.35 16.42
N ASP A 87 -3.22 -2.41 16.12
CA ASP A 87 -3.00 -3.54 17.04
C ASP A 87 -1.53 -3.49 17.51
N PRO A 88 -1.26 -3.02 18.74
CA PRO A 88 0.11 -2.91 19.24
C PRO A 88 0.85 -4.24 19.30
N GLN A 89 0.16 -5.36 19.50
CA GLN A 89 0.78 -6.67 19.61
C GLN A 89 1.22 -7.16 18.22
N GLU A 90 0.31 -7.16 17.25
CA GLU A 90 0.63 -7.55 15.87
C GLU A 90 1.71 -6.63 15.27
N PHE A 91 1.61 -5.32 15.52
CA PHE A 91 2.64 -4.38 15.07
C PHE A 91 4.01 -4.64 15.72
N SER A 92 4.05 -5.03 17.00
CA SER A 92 5.31 -5.39 17.66
C SER A 92 5.97 -6.62 17.01
N GLU A 93 5.19 -7.60 16.55
CA GLU A 93 5.70 -8.78 15.85
C GLU A 93 6.30 -8.39 14.49
N ILE A 94 5.63 -7.52 13.75
CA ILE A 94 6.14 -6.96 12.49
C ILE A 94 7.46 -6.23 12.71
N MET A 95 7.58 -5.45 13.79
CA MET A 95 8.79 -4.73 14.14
C MET A 95 9.97 -5.64 14.50
N ASN A 96 9.70 -6.80 15.11
CA ASN A 96 10.71 -7.83 15.36
C ASN A 96 11.25 -8.41 14.05
N ILE A 97 10.35 -8.70 13.09
CA ILE A 97 10.74 -9.19 11.75
C ILE A 97 11.55 -8.12 11.01
N ALA A 98 11.08 -6.87 11.01
CA ALA A 98 11.74 -5.74 10.34
C ALA A 98 13.15 -5.42 10.88
N SER A 99 13.46 -5.87 12.09
CA SER A 99 14.78 -5.71 12.73
C SER A 99 15.65 -6.97 12.63
N GLY A 100 15.10 -8.06 12.09
CA GLY A 100 15.74 -9.37 12.02
C GLY A 100 16.32 -9.71 10.63
N PRO A 101 16.83 -10.95 10.46
CA PRO A 101 17.39 -11.41 9.19
C PRO A 101 16.35 -11.49 8.05
N GLN A 102 15.06 -11.57 8.39
CA GLN A 102 13.94 -11.61 7.45
C GLN A 102 13.31 -10.23 7.20
N ALA A 103 14.04 -9.14 7.47
CA ALA A 103 13.48 -7.79 7.39
C ALA A 103 12.77 -7.48 6.06
N GLY A 104 13.24 -8.04 4.93
CA GLY A 104 12.59 -7.86 3.62
C GLY A 104 11.12 -8.31 3.56
N GLU A 105 10.72 -9.28 4.37
CA GLU A 105 9.34 -9.80 4.41
C GLU A 105 8.38 -8.85 5.15
N SER A 106 8.93 -7.99 6.04
CA SER A 106 8.14 -7.13 6.93
C SER A 106 7.22 -6.15 6.20
N VAL A 107 7.58 -5.71 4.99
CA VAL A 107 6.77 -4.75 4.21
C VAL A 107 5.45 -5.38 3.76
N GLY A 108 5.49 -6.65 3.34
CA GLY A 108 4.28 -7.37 2.93
C GLY A 108 3.35 -7.64 4.10
N ILE A 109 3.93 -8.10 5.21
CA ILE A 109 3.18 -8.33 6.46
C ILE A 109 2.57 -7.02 6.95
N TYR A 110 3.32 -5.92 6.94
CA TYR A 110 2.83 -4.61 7.34
C TYR A 110 1.71 -4.09 6.43
N CYS A 111 1.83 -4.27 5.10
CA CYS A 111 0.75 -3.90 4.19
C CYS A 111 -0.53 -4.68 4.53
N HIS A 112 -0.45 -5.99 4.72
CA HIS A 112 -1.62 -6.79 5.05
C HIS A 112 -2.26 -6.38 6.39
N TYR A 113 -1.44 -6.18 7.43
CA TYR A 113 -1.86 -5.64 8.73
C TYR A 113 -2.65 -4.32 8.56
N ARG A 114 -2.10 -3.35 7.82
CA ARG A 114 -2.77 -2.06 7.59
C ARG A 114 -4.06 -2.20 6.80
N LEU A 115 -4.10 -3.07 5.80
CA LEU A 115 -5.31 -3.30 5.01
C LEU A 115 -6.42 -3.93 5.85
N ASN A 116 -6.10 -4.83 6.78
CA ASN A 116 -7.10 -5.41 7.68
C ASN A 116 -7.70 -4.37 8.64
N LEU A 117 -6.91 -3.37 9.06
CA LEU A 117 -7.39 -2.27 9.90
C LEU A 117 -8.18 -1.21 9.12
N GLU A 118 -7.67 -0.79 7.95
CA GLU A 118 -8.22 0.32 7.18
C GLU A 118 -9.37 -0.11 6.23
N HIS A 119 -9.34 -1.37 5.79
CA HIS A 119 -10.19 -1.91 4.73
C HIS A 119 -10.63 -3.37 5.00
N PRO A 120 -11.28 -3.64 6.16
CA PRO A 120 -11.55 -5.00 6.60
C PRO A 120 -12.40 -5.78 5.57
N GLY A 121 -11.87 -6.91 5.11
CA GLY A 121 -12.55 -7.84 4.20
C GLY A 121 -12.61 -7.41 2.73
N LEU A 122 -11.97 -6.29 2.34
CA LEU A 122 -11.98 -5.80 0.95
C LEU A 122 -10.90 -6.41 0.05
N ILE A 123 -9.85 -6.99 0.63
CA ILE A 123 -8.74 -7.54 -0.13
C ILE A 123 -8.21 -8.81 0.56
N SER A 124 -8.00 -9.87 -0.21
CA SER A 124 -7.37 -11.09 0.29
C SER A 124 -5.86 -10.93 0.46
N LEU A 125 -5.23 -11.81 1.24
CA LEU A 125 -3.77 -11.83 1.36
C LEU A 125 -3.10 -12.02 -0.01
N GLU A 126 -3.64 -12.89 -0.87
CA GLU A 126 -3.12 -13.14 -2.21
C GLU A 126 -3.17 -11.88 -3.10
N GLN A 127 -4.31 -11.18 -3.10
CA GLN A 127 -4.48 -9.92 -3.83
C GLN A 127 -3.53 -8.84 -3.30
N CYS A 128 -3.36 -8.75 -1.98
CA CYS A 128 -2.40 -7.83 -1.36
C CYS A 128 -0.97 -8.11 -1.81
N MET A 129 -0.52 -9.37 -1.75
CA MET A 129 0.85 -9.75 -2.12
C MET A 129 1.13 -9.52 -3.61
N LYS A 130 0.18 -9.84 -4.48
CA LYS A 130 0.28 -9.58 -5.93
C LYS A 130 0.38 -8.09 -6.22
N ALA A 131 -0.50 -7.27 -5.62
CA ALA A 131 -0.47 -5.82 -5.78
C ALA A 131 0.84 -5.21 -5.25
N LEU A 132 1.36 -5.72 -4.14
CA LEU A 132 2.63 -5.29 -3.57
C LEU A 132 3.81 -5.59 -4.48
N GLU A 133 3.88 -6.80 -5.06
CA GLU A 133 4.95 -7.17 -5.98
C GLU A 133 4.98 -6.26 -7.22
N GLN A 134 3.83 -6.09 -7.87
CA GLN A 134 3.72 -5.19 -9.03
C GLN A 134 4.06 -3.74 -8.64
N CYS A 135 3.58 -3.28 -7.49
CA CYS A 135 3.85 -1.96 -6.98
C CYS A 135 5.34 -1.72 -6.72
N ALA A 136 6.03 -2.68 -6.08
CA ALA A 136 7.45 -2.59 -5.79
C ALA A 136 8.28 -2.55 -7.07
N GLN A 137 7.95 -3.37 -8.07
CA GLN A 137 8.62 -3.38 -9.37
C GLN A 137 8.48 -2.04 -10.10
N GLU A 138 7.27 -1.51 -10.17
CA GLU A 138 7.00 -0.23 -10.85
C GLU A 138 7.71 0.94 -10.15
N ILE A 139 7.58 1.04 -8.82
CA ILE A 139 8.18 2.14 -8.03
C ILE A 139 9.71 2.08 -8.06
N ALA A 140 10.32 0.89 -8.18
CA ALA A 140 11.76 0.77 -8.31
C ALA A 140 12.32 1.50 -9.54
N THR A 141 11.50 1.74 -10.57
CA THR A 141 11.89 2.47 -11.80
C THR A 141 11.73 4.00 -11.69
N TRP A 142 11.11 4.50 -10.63
CA TRP A 142 10.84 5.93 -10.44
C TRP A 142 12.06 6.71 -9.95
#